data_AF-A0A285RW74-F1
#
_entry.id   AF-A0A285RW74-F1
#
_cell.length_a   1.000
_cell.length_b   1.000
_cell.length_c   1.000
_cell.angle_alpha   90.00
_cell.angle_beta   90.00
_cell.angle_gamma   90.00
#
_symmetry.space_group_name_H-M   'P 1'
#
loop_
_entity.id
_entity.type
_entity.pdbx_description
1 polymer ?
#
loop_
_entity_poly.entity_id
_entity_poly.type
_entity_poly.pdbx_seq_one_letter_code
_entity_poly.pdbx_strand_id
1 'polypeptide(L)'
;MEVALEPLASVRMQRPAALKHMSAADYHATLGPWLTAQAGTPFTTVALMREPVGWLRSWYRFRSRDDFEDPAHPMAGQSFESFAQNYMAHPGTTGIGSQSAHLCDAAGTPLADRIFRYEEIERFVQFLEDRLDCAVTLPRVNVPPAVDTQLSATTETALKAALAADVALYESLA
;
A
#
# COMPACT_ATOMS: atom_id res chain seq x y z
N MET A 1 1.03 -3.76 12.06
CA MET A 1 1.34 -2.30 12.07
C MET A 1 0.26 -1.53 12.79
N GLU A 2 -0.93 -1.36 12.22
CA GLU A 2 -1.99 -0.52 12.80
C GLU A 2 -2.34 -0.87 14.26
N VAL A 3 -2.56 -2.15 14.56
CA VAL A 3 -2.82 -2.64 15.93
C VAL A 3 -1.65 -2.40 16.89
N ALA A 4 -0.41 -2.47 16.40
CA ALA A 4 0.78 -2.31 17.23
C ALA A 4 1.06 -0.84 17.57
N LEU A 5 0.69 0.09 16.67
CA LEU A 5 0.91 1.52 16.85
C LEU A 5 -0.28 2.23 17.51
N GLU A 6 -1.45 1.62 17.53
CA GLU A 6 -2.67 2.18 18.10
C GLU A 6 -2.49 2.72 19.53
N PRO A 7 -1.85 2.00 20.49
CA PRO A 7 -1.64 2.52 21.84
C PRO A 7 -0.73 3.76 21.92
N LEU A 8 0.08 3.99 20.88
CA LEU A 8 1.04 5.09 20.80
C LEU A 8 0.50 6.28 19.98
N ALA A 9 -0.63 6.09 19.29
CA ALA A 9 -1.18 7.09 18.38
C ALA A 9 -2.19 8.00 19.10
N SER A 10 -1.96 9.31 19.05
CA SER A 10 -2.94 10.29 19.54
C SER A 10 -4.20 10.33 18.66
N VAL A 11 -4.07 10.01 17.37
CA VAL A 11 -5.17 10.01 16.40
C VAL A 11 -5.02 8.82 15.44
N ARG A 12 -6.12 8.10 15.22
CA ARG A 12 -6.23 7.02 14.22
C ARG A 12 -7.44 7.29 13.33
N MET A 13 -7.21 7.46 12.03
CA MET A 13 -8.27 7.71 11.05
C MET A 13 -8.67 6.41 10.33
N GLN A 14 -9.77 5.79 10.75
CA GLN A 14 -10.26 4.56 10.12
C GLN A 14 -11.46 4.78 9.20
N ARG A 15 -12.24 5.84 9.45
CA ARG A 15 -13.48 6.14 8.72
C ARG A 15 -13.66 7.65 8.55
N PRO A 16 -14.29 8.08 7.44
CA PRO A 16 -14.69 7.28 6.29
C PRO A 16 -13.49 6.72 5.50
N ALA A 17 -13.74 5.78 4.57
CA ALA A 17 -12.67 5.12 3.79
C ALA A 17 -11.74 6.12 3.09
N ALA A 18 -12.27 7.27 2.64
CA ALA A 18 -11.48 8.34 2.05
C ALA A 18 -10.43 8.94 3.00
N LEU A 19 -10.70 8.99 4.32
CA LEU A 19 -9.68 9.42 5.29
C LEU A 19 -8.68 8.29 5.62
N LYS A 20 -9.12 7.04 5.57
CA LYS A 20 -8.26 5.87 5.80
C LYS A 20 -7.25 5.67 4.67
N HIS A 21 -7.65 5.96 3.43
CA HIS A 21 -6.85 5.82 2.22
C HIS A 21 -6.63 7.19 1.58
N MET A 22 -6.14 8.15 2.37
CA MET A 22 -5.81 9.50 1.90
C MET A 22 -4.46 9.49 1.18
N SER A 23 -4.41 10.09 -0.02
CA SER A 23 -3.14 10.22 -0.77
C SER A 23 -2.18 11.19 -0.09
N ALA A 24 -0.89 11.07 -0.39
CA ALA A 24 0.11 12.02 0.10
C ALA A 24 -0.18 13.45 -0.39
N ALA A 25 -0.68 13.61 -1.62
CA ALA A 25 -1.10 14.89 -2.16
C ALA A 25 -2.26 15.50 -1.37
N ASP A 26 -3.30 14.71 -1.08
CA ASP A 26 -4.45 15.18 -0.29
C ASP A 26 -4.04 15.53 1.15
N TYR A 27 -3.14 14.75 1.75
CA TYR A 27 -2.59 15.06 3.07
C TYR A 27 -1.91 16.43 3.09
N HIS A 28 -1.01 16.70 2.14
CA HIS A 28 -0.30 17.98 2.08
C HIS A 28 -1.21 19.16 1.74
N ALA A 29 -2.27 18.93 0.95
CA ALA A 29 -3.25 19.95 0.63
C ALA A 29 -4.22 20.27 1.77
N THR A 30 -4.43 19.34 2.71
CA THR A 30 -5.51 19.44 3.71
C THR A 30 -5.02 19.32 5.16
N LEU A 31 -4.66 18.13 5.62
CA LEU A 31 -4.33 17.86 7.03
C LEU A 31 -2.95 18.37 7.44
N GLY A 32 -1.95 18.27 6.57
CA GLY A 32 -0.57 18.66 6.86
C GLY A 32 -0.43 20.10 7.36
N PRO A 33 -0.99 21.10 6.66
CA PRO A 33 -0.95 22.50 7.10
C PRO A 33 -1.63 22.71 8.46
N TRP A 34 -2.78 22.07 8.69
CA TRP A 34 -3.50 22.19 9.95
C TRP A 34 -2.71 21.58 11.11
N LEU A 35 -2.18 20.36 10.94
CA LEU A 35 -1.35 19.69 11.95
C LEU A 35 -0.09 20.49 12.27
N THR A 36 0.57 21.04 11.26
CA THR A 36 1.75 21.90 11.42
C THR A 36 1.43 23.13 12.25
N ALA A 37 0.27 23.77 12.00
CA ALA A 37 -0.16 24.93 12.77
C ALA A 37 -0.43 24.61 14.25
N GLN A 38 -0.92 23.40 14.56
CA GLN A 38 -1.15 22.97 15.95
C GLN A 38 0.14 22.55 16.68
N ALA A 39 1.07 21.90 15.97
CA ALA A 39 2.31 21.39 16.57
C ALA A 39 3.48 22.39 16.54
N GLY A 40 3.38 23.46 15.75
CA GLY A 40 4.44 24.44 15.54
C GLY A 40 5.59 23.96 14.64
N THR A 41 5.52 22.73 14.12
CA THR A 41 6.51 22.14 13.22
C THR A 41 5.85 21.13 12.28
N PRO A 42 6.36 20.93 11.05
CA PRO A 42 5.84 19.90 10.15
C PRO A 42 5.97 18.50 10.75
N PHE A 43 4.96 17.67 10.48
CA PHE A 43 4.99 16.25 10.81
C PHE A 43 5.86 15.50 9.81
N THR A 44 6.63 14.53 10.29
CA THR A 44 7.35 13.59 9.42
C THR A 44 6.35 12.56 8.88
N THR A 45 6.24 12.51 7.56
CA THR A 45 5.40 11.56 6.84
C THR A 45 6.19 10.32 6.45
N VAL A 46 5.62 9.15 6.73
CA VAL A 46 6.23 7.86 6.40
C VAL A 46 5.23 6.95 5.73
N ALA A 47 5.68 6.19 4.74
CA ALA A 47 4.86 5.24 4.01
C ALA A 47 5.56 3.90 3.84
N LEU A 48 4.76 2.85 3.63
CA LEU A 48 5.21 1.53 3.22
C LEU A 48 4.77 1.28 1.79
N MET A 49 5.70 0.88 0.93
CA MET A 49 5.43 0.47 -0.45
C MET A 49 5.82 -0.99 -0.62
N ARG A 50 4.95 -1.78 -1.25
CA ARG A 50 5.20 -3.20 -1.53
C ARG A 50 5.72 -3.38 -2.95
N GLU A 51 6.49 -4.44 -3.21
CA GLU A 51 6.92 -4.80 -4.56
C GLU A 51 5.69 -4.82 -5.49
N PRO A 52 5.71 -4.09 -6.63
CA PRO A 52 4.49 -3.81 -7.40
C PRO A 52 3.67 -5.03 -7.81
N VAL A 53 4.31 -6.12 -8.23
CA VAL A 53 3.57 -7.36 -8.57
C VAL A 53 3.05 -8.03 -7.30
N GLY A 54 3.87 -8.11 -6.25
CA GLY A 54 3.51 -8.59 -4.91
C GLY A 54 2.37 -7.81 -4.27
N TRP A 55 2.26 -6.52 -4.58
CA TRP A 55 1.16 -5.65 -4.19
C TRP A 55 -0.14 -6.05 -4.90
N LEU A 56 -0.10 -6.25 -6.22
CA LEU A 56 -1.28 -6.74 -6.93
C LEU A 56 -1.69 -8.16 -6.49
N ARG A 57 -0.72 -9.03 -6.18
CA ARG A 57 -0.98 -10.34 -5.55
C ARG A 57 -1.69 -10.20 -4.21
N SER A 58 -1.36 -9.15 -3.43
CA SER A 58 -2.02 -8.90 -2.15
C SER A 58 -3.49 -8.49 -2.33
N TRP A 59 -3.79 -7.68 -3.35
CA TRP A 59 -5.17 -7.34 -3.72
C TRP A 59 -5.96 -8.54 -4.19
N TYR A 60 -5.36 -9.39 -5.02
CA TYR A 60 -5.99 -10.64 -5.46
C TYR A 60 -6.37 -11.50 -4.25
N ARG A 61 -5.43 -11.75 -3.32
CA ARG A 61 -5.71 -12.53 -2.10
C ARG A 61 -6.72 -11.87 -1.17
N PHE A 62 -6.76 -10.53 -1.12
CA PHE A 62 -7.75 -9.80 -0.35
C PHE A 62 -9.15 -9.98 -0.94
N ARG A 63 -9.32 -9.79 -2.25
CA ARG A 63 -10.62 -9.99 -2.91
C ARG A 63 -11.07 -11.45 -2.84
N SER A 64 -10.17 -12.41 -3.06
CA SER A 64 -10.49 -13.83 -2.91
C SER A 64 -10.90 -14.21 -1.48
N ARG A 65 -10.56 -13.41 -0.45
CA ARG A 65 -11.08 -13.62 0.91
C ARG A 65 -12.53 -13.18 1.04
N ASP A 66 -12.86 -12.01 0.48
CA ASP A 66 -14.24 -11.50 0.46
C ASP A 66 -15.19 -12.47 -0.26
N ASP A 67 -14.72 -13.20 -1.29
CA ASP A 67 -15.47 -14.28 -1.94
C ASP A 67 -15.86 -15.45 -1.03
N PHE A 68 -15.10 -15.76 0.02
CA PHE A 68 -15.51 -16.83 0.96
C PHE A 68 -16.72 -16.42 1.80
N GLU A 69 -17.01 -15.12 1.89
CA GLU A 69 -18.15 -14.56 2.62
C GLU A 69 -19.37 -14.34 1.71
N ASP A 70 -19.19 -14.24 0.37
CA ASP A 70 -20.26 -14.15 -0.63
C ASP A 70 -19.99 -15.04 -1.88
N PRO A 71 -20.67 -16.20 -2.02
CA PRO A 71 -20.50 -17.11 -3.15
C PRO A 71 -20.87 -16.55 -4.53
N ALA A 72 -21.56 -15.42 -4.61
CA ALA A 72 -21.88 -14.73 -5.86
C ALA A 72 -20.77 -13.76 -6.31
N HIS A 73 -19.67 -13.68 -5.56
CA HIS A 73 -18.61 -12.71 -5.81
C HIS A 73 -17.75 -13.07 -7.05
N PRO A 74 -17.33 -12.08 -7.85
CA PRO A 74 -16.70 -12.28 -9.16
C PRO A 74 -15.29 -12.91 -9.18
N MET A 75 -14.69 -13.32 -8.06
CA MET A 75 -13.34 -13.94 -8.07
C MET A 75 -13.39 -15.48 -8.04
N ALA A 76 -14.57 -16.10 -7.90
CA ALA A 76 -14.73 -17.54 -7.87
C ALA A 76 -14.13 -18.21 -9.13
N GLY A 77 -13.08 -19.00 -8.95
CA GLY A 77 -12.39 -19.71 -10.04
C GLY A 77 -11.48 -18.85 -10.92
N GLN A 78 -11.31 -17.56 -10.61
CA GLN A 78 -10.41 -16.68 -11.35
C GLN A 78 -8.95 -16.96 -10.95
N SER A 79 -8.06 -17.22 -11.91
CA SER A 79 -6.62 -17.32 -11.63
C SER A 79 -6.00 -15.93 -11.42
N PHE A 80 -4.84 -15.87 -10.74
CA PHE A 80 -4.09 -14.61 -10.64
C PHE A 80 -3.66 -14.08 -12.02
N GLU A 81 -3.38 -14.95 -12.99
CA GLU A 81 -3.07 -14.55 -14.36
C GLU A 81 -4.25 -13.83 -15.03
N SER A 82 -5.46 -14.38 -14.95
CA SER A 82 -6.66 -13.74 -15.47
C SER A 82 -6.96 -12.41 -14.76
N PHE A 83 -6.71 -12.35 -13.45
CA PHE A 83 -6.86 -11.12 -12.66
C PHE A 83 -5.86 -10.04 -13.10
N ALA A 84 -4.59 -10.40 -13.29
CA ALA A 84 -3.56 -9.47 -13.76
C ALA A 84 -3.84 -8.97 -15.18
N GLN A 85 -4.28 -9.85 -16.09
CA GLN A 85 -4.69 -9.47 -17.44
C GLN A 85 -5.89 -8.52 -17.42
N ASN A 86 -6.89 -8.78 -16.56
CA ASN A 86 -8.03 -7.89 -16.40
C ASN A 86 -7.64 -6.51 -15.85
N TYR A 87 -6.74 -6.46 -14.86
CA TYR A 87 -6.18 -5.24 -14.30
C TYR A 87 -5.49 -4.39 -15.38
N MET A 88 -4.65 -5.00 -16.20
CA MET A 88 -3.96 -4.30 -17.30
C MET A 88 -4.93 -3.82 -18.40
N ALA A 89 -5.97 -4.59 -18.69
CA ALA A 89 -6.94 -4.25 -19.74
C ALA A 89 -7.88 -3.10 -19.36
N HIS A 90 -8.11 -2.87 -18.05
CA HIS A 90 -9.08 -1.87 -17.58
C HIS A 90 -8.52 -0.96 -16.48
N PRO A 91 -7.45 -0.19 -16.76
CA PRO A 91 -6.80 0.67 -15.77
C PRO A 91 -7.81 1.66 -15.16
N GLY A 92 -7.79 1.78 -13.82
CA GLY A 92 -8.67 2.68 -13.07
C GLY A 92 -10.11 2.20 -12.84
N THR A 93 -10.59 1.18 -13.55
CA THR A 93 -11.96 0.66 -13.40
C THR A 93 -12.06 -0.51 -12.42
N THR A 94 -10.95 -1.20 -12.15
CA THR A 94 -10.93 -2.34 -11.24
C THR A 94 -11.12 -1.94 -9.78
N GLY A 95 -11.15 -0.64 -9.46
CA GLY A 95 -11.15 -0.13 -8.08
C GLY A 95 -9.81 -0.36 -7.36
N ILE A 96 -8.77 -0.75 -8.10
CA ILE A 96 -7.39 -0.87 -7.62
C ILE A 96 -6.61 0.27 -8.26
N GLY A 97 -6.04 1.14 -7.42
CA GLY A 97 -5.29 2.31 -7.86
C GLY A 97 -3.86 1.98 -8.28
N SER A 98 -2.95 2.93 -8.06
CA SER A 98 -1.51 2.75 -8.18
C SER A 98 -0.85 3.23 -6.89
N GLN A 99 0.28 2.62 -6.53
CA GLN A 99 1.03 3.03 -5.34
C GLN A 99 1.71 4.40 -5.56
N SER A 100 2.34 4.61 -6.72
CA SER A 100 2.98 5.89 -7.07
C SER A 100 1.95 7.03 -7.18
N ALA A 101 0.76 6.77 -7.73
CA ALA A 101 -0.34 7.76 -7.74
C ALA A 101 -0.79 8.16 -6.33
N HIS A 102 -0.56 7.33 -5.32
CA HIS A 102 -0.91 7.60 -3.93
C HIS A 102 0.22 8.29 -3.14
N LEU A 103 1.46 8.10 -3.57
CA LEU A 103 2.67 8.50 -2.84
C LEU A 103 3.41 9.68 -3.47
N CYS A 104 3.13 9.98 -4.74
CA CYS A 104 3.86 10.98 -5.52
C CYS A 104 2.96 12.11 -6.03
N ASP A 105 3.58 13.19 -6.47
CA ASP A 105 2.94 14.21 -7.29
C ASP A 105 2.73 13.75 -8.74
N ALA A 106 2.14 14.61 -9.57
CA ALA A 106 1.90 14.34 -10.98
C ALA A 106 3.18 14.17 -11.81
N ALA A 107 4.34 14.60 -11.30
CA ALA A 107 5.65 14.42 -11.94
C ALA A 107 6.34 13.12 -11.48
N GLY A 108 5.74 12.36 -10.55
CA GLY A 108 6.32 11.14 -9.98
C GLY A 108 7.27 11.39 -8.80
N THR A 109 7.36 12.63 -8.30
CA THR A 109 8.19 12.97 -7.13
C THR A 109 7.52 12.46 -5.86
N PRO A 110 8.21 11.67 -5.01
CA PRO A 110 7.68 11.26 -3.71
C PRO A 110 7.28 12.45 -2.85
N LEU A 111 6.09 12.40 -2.28
CA LEU A 111 5.55 13.41 -1.37
C LEU A 111 5.68 13.01 0.10
N ALA A 112 5.99 11.75 0.39
CA ALA A 112 6.32 11.30 1.74
C ALA A 112 7.81 11.53 2.04
N ASP A 113 8.15 11.94 3.26
CA ASP A 113 9.54 12.18 3.68
C ASP A 113 10.37 10.88 3.64
N ARG A 114 9.74 9.75 3.93
CA ARG A 114 10.36 8.41 3.87
C ARG A 114 9.38 7.38 3.34
N ILE A 115 9.83 6.57 2.39
CA ILE A 115 9.08 5.41 1.90
C ILE A 115 9.96 4.18 2.12
N PHE A 116 9.42 3.19 2.83
CA PHE A 116 10.11 1.94 3.14
C PHE A 116 9.52 0.81 2.30
N ARG A 117 10.38 -0.13 1.89
CA ARG A 117 9.93 -1.38 1.27
C ARG A 117 9.22 -2.24 2.31
N TYR A 118 8.05 -2.73 1.96
CA TYR A 118 7.28 -3.64 2.81
C TYR A 118 8.03 -4.95 3.07
N GLU A 119 8.85 -5.38 2.11
CA GLU A 119 9.69 -6.58 2.18
C GLU A 119 10.87 -6.43 3.15
N GLU A 120 11.21 -5.19 3.52
CA GLU A 120 12.26 -4.84 4.49
C GLU A 120 11.65 -4.15 5.71
N ILE A 121 10.52 -4.68 6.21
CA ILE A 121 9.71 -4.07 7.26
C ILE A 121 10.49 -3.83 8.56
N GLU A 122 11.53 -4.60 8.82
CA GLU A 122 12.42 -4.46 9.97
C GLU A 122 13.08 -3.07 10.00
N ARG A 123 13.42 -2.49 8.84
CA ARG A 123 13.98 -1.13 8.75
C ARG A 123 12.97 -0.06 9.12
N PHE A 124 11.70 -0.28 8.74
CA PHE A 124 10.61 0.60 9.14
C PHE A 124 10.35 0.50 10.65
N VAL A 125 10.36 -0.70 11.21
CA VAL A 125 10.22 -0.92 12.65
C VAL A 125 11.34 -0.21 13.40
N GLN A 126 12.60 -0.42 13.00
CA GLN A 126 13.76 0.25 13.61
C GLN A 126 13.61 1.77 13.58
N PHE A 127 13.20 2.34 12.43
CA PHE A 127 12.95 3.78 12.33
C PHE A 127 11.90 4.27 13.34
N LEU A 128 10.83 3.51 13.57
CA LEU A 128 9.80 3.86 14.55
C LEU A 128 10.32 3.74 15.98
N GLU A 129 11.07 2.68 16.29
CA GLU A 129 11.64 2.47 17.62
C GLU A 129 12.61 3.61 17.98
N ASP A 130 13.49 3.99 17.05
CA ASP A 130 14.42 5.13 17.21
C ASP A 130 13.67 6.46 17.40
N ARG A 131 12.52 6.63 16.73
CA ARG A 131 11.76 7.88 16.77
C ARG A 131 10.86 8.00 18.00
N LEU A 132 10.32 6.88 18.48
CA LEU A 132 9.36 6.82 19.57
C LEU A 132 10.01 6.45 20.91
N ASP A 133 11.29 6.07 20.92
CA ASP A 133 12.05 5.61 22.08
C ASP A 133 11.33 4.45 22.82
N CYS A 134 10.78 3.52 22.04
CA CYS A 134 10.07 2.36 22.57
C CYS A 134 10.15 1.16 21.61
N ALA A 135 10.02 -0.05 22.13
CA ALA A 135 9.99 -1.26 21.31
C ALA A 135 8.64 -1.44 20.60
N VAL A 136 8.67 -1.75 19.31
CA VAL A 136 7.48 -1.97 18.48
C VAL A 136 7.40 -3.43 18.07
N THR A 137 6.56 -4.19 18.76
CA THR A 137 6.30 -5.59 18.38
C THR A 137 5.19 -5.67 17.34
N LEU A 138 5.51 -6.16 16.14
CA LEU A 138 4.51 -6.43 15.11
C LEU A 138 3.92 -7.83 15.28
N PRO A 139 2.65 -7.99 15.69
CA PRO A 139 2.03 -9.30 15.71
C PRO A 139 1.93 -9.85 14.29
N ARG A 140 2.18 -11.15 14.13
CA ARG A 140 2.03 -11.87 12.86
C ARG A 140 0.54 -12.15 12.59
N VAL A 141 -0.21 -11.10 12.31
CA VAL A 141 -1.61 -11.14 11.89
C VAL A 141 -1.68 -10.88 10.38
N ASN A 142 -2.56 -11.58 9.66
CA ASN A 142 -2.76 -11.56 8.20
C ASN A 142 -1.89 -12.52 7.37
N VAL A 143 -1.80 -13.80 7.75
CA VAL A 143 -1.27 -14.84 6.84
C VAL A 143 -2.31 -15.10 5.74
N PRO A 144 -2.09 -14.71 4.48
CA PRO A 144 -3.06 -14.93 3.40
C PRO A 144 -3.28 -16.43 3.16
N PRO A 145 -4.46 -16.86 2.67
CA PRO A 145 -4.61 -18.21 2.15
C PRO A 145 -3.55 -18.45 1.07
N ALA A 146 -3.00 -19.67 1.05
CA ALA A 146 -2.09 -20.10 0.00
C ALA A 146 -2.89 -20.31 -1.28
N VAL A 147 -3.11 -19.22 -2.02
CA VAL A 147 -3.68 -19.25 -3.37
C VAL A 147 -2.53 -19.24 -4.37
N ASP A 148 -2.67 -20.02 -5.44
CA ASP A 148 -1.72 -19.96 -6.55
C ASP A 148 -1.71 -18.56 -7.17
N THR A 149 -0.51 -18.00 -7.28
CA THR A 149 -0.26 -16.66 -7.84
C THR A 149 0.85 -16.69 -8.89
N GLN A 150 1.03 -17.84 -9.55
CA GLN A 150 1.95 -17.97 -10.68
C GLN A 150 1.46 -17.12 -11.87
N LEU A 151 2.42 -16.60 -12.62
CA LEU A 151 2.21 -15.90 -13.89
C LEU A 151 3.10 -16.55 -14.95
N SER A 152 2.62 -16.60 -16.18
CA SER A 152 3.51 -16.82 -17.32
C SER A 152 4.53 -15.67 -17.42
N ALA A 153 5.73 -15.96 -17.94
CA ALA A 153 6.78 -14.95 -18.13
C ALA A 153 6.31 -13.76 -18.99
N THR A 154 5.46 -14.03 -19.99
CA THR A 154 4.83 -13.02 -20.85
C THR A 154 3.91 -12.10 -20.04
N THR A 155 3.00 -12.66 -19.24
CA THR A 155 2.09 -11.86 -18.42
C THR A 155 2.83 -11.08 -17.34
N GLU A 156 3.85 -11.66 -16.70
CA GLU A 156 4.66 -10.95 -15.72
C GLU A 156 5.40 -9.75 -16.33
N THR A 157 5.97 -9.92 -17.52
CA THR A 157 6.66 -8.83 -18.24
C THR A 157 5.69 -7.72 -18.61
N ALA A 158 4.52 -8.07 -19.17
CA ALA A 158 3.48 -7.09 -19.49
C ALA A 158 2.98 -6.35 -18.24
N LEU A 159 2.82 -7.06 -17.13
CA LEU A 159 2.37 -6.48 -15.87
C LEU A 159 3.38 -5.50 -15.29
N LYS A 160 4.68 -5.84 -15.30
CA LYS A 160 5.74 -4.91 -14.88
C LYS A 160 5.76 -3.66 -15.75
N ALA A 161 5.53 -3.78 -17.06
CA ALA A 161 5.42 -2.63 -17.95
C ALA A 161 4.18 -1.76 -17.63
N ALA A 162 3.03 -2.37 -17.34
CA ALA A 162 1.83 -1.65 -16.92
C ALA A 162 2.00 -0.94 -15.56
N LEU A 163 2.85 -1.48 -14.69
CA LEU A 163 3.19 -0.93 -13.37
C LEU A 163 4.50 -0.11 -13.39
N ALA A 164 4.98 0.33 -14.55
CA ALA A 164 6.33 0.91 -14.68
C ALA A 164 6.63 2.07 -13.71
N ALA A 165 5.66 2.94 -13.44
CA ALA A 165 5.83 4.04 -12.47
C ALA A 165 5.98 3.52 -11.02
N ASP A 166 5.22 2.49 -10.65
CA ASP A 166 5.34 1.85 -9.34
C ASP A 166 6.67 1.09 -9.23
N VAL A 167 7.10 0.42 -10.30
CA VAL A 167 8.41 -0.27 -10.36
C VAL A 167 9.55 0.72 -10.20
N ALA A 168 9.55 1.81 -10.96
CA ALA A 168 10.59 2.84 -10.88
C ALA A 168 10.68 3.46 -9.48
N LEU A 169 9.53 3.76 -8.85
CA LEU A 169 9.51 4.26 -7.48
C LEU A 169 10.08 3.21 -6.51
N TYR A 170 9.63 1.96 -6.57
CA TYR A 170 10.08 0.89 -5.68
C TYR A 170 11.59 0.61 -5.77
N GLU A 171 12.15 0.63 -6.99
CA GLU A 171 13.57 0.44 -7.24
C GLU A 171 14.42 1.60 -6.71
N SER A 172 13.87 2.83 -6.67
CA SER A 172 14.55 3.99 -6.08
C SER A 172 14.62 3.96 -4.55
N LEU A 173 13.81 3.12 -3.90
CA LEU A 173 13.80 2.99 -2.44
C LEU A 173 15.07 2.28 -1.97
N ALA A 174 15.73 2.87 -0.97
CA ALA A 174 16.98 2.36 -0.40
C ALA A 174 16.76 1.34 0.69
#